data_AF-A0A8J2LSP0-F1
#
_entry.id   AF-A0A8J2LSP0-F1
#
_cell.length_a   1.000
_cell.length_b   1.000
_cell.length_c   1.000
_cell.angle_alpha   90.00
_cell.angle_beta   90.00
_cell.angle_gamma   90.00
#
_symmetry.space_group_name_H-M   'P 1'
#
loop_
_entity.id
_entity.type
_entity.pdbx_description
1 polymer ?
#
loop_
_entity_poly.entity_id
_entity_poly.type
_entity_poly.pdbx_seq_one_letter_code
_entity_poly.pdbx_strand_id
1 'polypeptide(L)'
;MTEATLPSDDSIISSVANATITFTAKEQITAYGSIYGMALFCIVIGSIRSLYFVQKHMRKKRLIETSITENEAKKFPLTASCVLFGLYIFFGCDTECRQRIYSVVKSYLPPRLASRLEVFSRFEVPLLTNGTDVPIAVEGHSSKTLLQKALDFLPLVNQVNVMHLLLVLLCWEGCVALAAILKPVFSYILRELPIGNHQPKMNYPYFWSLKKGKIEMGEGDIEGAANDDFEYVLKVEWDTHDIVAILCCLCVGVSHLYRRHWITNNILGVAFSIYGIESIHLCSFKAGTMLLAGLFIYDVFWVFATDVMTTVARGIDAPLLLQFPQDIYRHGLNNAGKHAMLGLGDIVIPGIFIALLRRFDHYIGSGGSYEKPRHYFLITTVAYCFGLMITMGMMHFSKAAQPALLYLVPACVLVPLSVAGIRGEAYDMLNYCEKHLIEKKNQPKKSKDEKKTD
;
A
#
# COMPACT_ATOMS: atom_id res chain seq x y z
N MET A 1 35.09 8.72 63.42
CA MET A 1 33.73 8.63 62.85
C MET A 1 33.70 9.49 61.61
N THR A 2 33.95 8.89 60.46
CA THR A 2 33.82 9.51 59.12
C THR A 2 33.23 8.42 58.25
N GLU A 3 31.90 8.42 58.13
CA GLU A 3 31.17 7.54 57.25
C GLU A 3 31.33 8.02 55.80
N ALA A 4 31.87 7.16 54.95
CA ALA A 4 31.86 7.33 53.51
C ALA A 4 30.47 6.99 53.00
N THR A 5 29.77 7.97 52.43
CA THR A 5 28.50 7.79 51.74
C THR A 5 28.73 7.13 50.38
N LEU A 6 28.20 5.92 50.21
CA LEU A 6 28.07 5.25 48.91
C LEU A 6 27.07 6.02 48.02
N PRO A 7 27.33 6.17 46.71
CA PRO A 7 26.38 6.80 45.81
C PRO A 7 25.19 5.86 45.56
N SER A 8 23.99 6.43 45.57
CA SER A 8 22.70 5.76 45.37
C SER A 8 22.53 5.21 43.94
N ASP A 9 22.05 3.97 43.85
CA ASP A 9 21.83 3.18 42.62
C ASP A 9 21.02 3.88 41.50
N ASP A 10 20.15 4.84 41.85
CA ASP A 10 19.34 5.59 40.88
C ASP A 10 20.14 6.53 39.96
N SER A 11 21.34 6.94 40.39
CA SER A 11 22.25 7.76 39.58
C SER A 11 22.97 6.97 38.48
N ILE A 12 23.11 5.65 38.66
CA ILE A 12 23.74 4.77 37.66
C ILE A 12 22.73 4.43 36.57
N ILE A 13 21.47 4.18 36.91
CA ILE A 13 20.40 3.79 35.96
C ILE A 13 20.08 4.93 34.98
N SER A 14 20.09 6.19 35.43
CA SER A 14 19.84 7.35 34.56
C SER A 14 21.00 7.66 33.59
N SER A 15 22.23 7.25 33.92
CA SER A 15 23.39 7.40 33.03
C SER A 15 23.45 6.36 31.90
N VAL A 16 22.79 5.20 32.07
CA VAL A 16 22.77 4.10 31.10
C VAL A 16 21.68 4.31 30.02
N ALA A 17 20.61 5.03 30.32
CA ALA A 17 19.51 5.29 29.38
C ALA A 17 19.89 6.22 28.21
N ASN A 18 20.96 7.02 28.37
CA ASN A 18 21.47 7.94 27.34
C ASN A 18 22.82 7.52 26.76
N ALA A 19 23.20 6.24 26.90
CA ALA A 19 24.30 5.71 26.12
C ALA A 19 23.86 5.64 24.65
N THR A 20 24.51 6.41 23.78
CA THR A 20 24.48 6.21 22.33
C THR A 20 25.06 4.83 22.04
N ILE A 21 24.22 3.80 22.09
CA ILE A 21 24.60 2.41 21.80
C ILE A 21 25.19 2.40 20.38
N THR A 22 26.50 2.25 20.29
CA THR A 22 27.19 1.95 19.06
C THR A 22 26.94 0.48 18.77
N PHE A 23 26.10 0.23 17.76
CA PHE A 23 25.87 -1.13 17.27
C PHE A 23 27.13 -1.67 16.63
N THR A 24 27.40 -2.96 16.87
CA THR A 24 28.51 -3.62 16.20
C THR A 24 28.18 -3.73 14.72
N ALA A 25 29.15 -3.48 13.83
CA ALA A 25 28.93 -3.57 12.38
C ALA A 25 28.30 -4.91 11.95
N LYS A 26 28.63 -6.01 12.65
CA LYS A 26 28.05 -7.34 12.42
C LYS A 26 26.53 -7.39 12.66
N GLU A 27 26.05 -6.70 13.69
CA GLU A 27 24.64 -6.67 14.07
C GLU A 27 23.83 -5.86 13.05
N GLN A 28 24.37 -4.72 12.63
CA GLN A 28 23.77 -3.88 11.58
C GLN A 28 23.71 -4.63 10.25
N ILE A 29 24.81 -5.25 9.81
CA ILE A 29 24.83 -6.02 8.56
C ILE A 29 23.82 -7.17 8.60
N THR A 30 23.71 -7.88 9.72
CA THR A 30 22.72 -8.95 9.88
C THR A 30 21.29 -8.42 9.78
N ALA A 31 20.99 -7.31 10.47
CA ALA A 31 19.66 -6.73 10.49
C ALA A 31 19.24 -6.18 9.13
N TYR A 32 20.07 -5.34 8.52
CA TYR A 32 19.79 -4.78 7.20
C TYR A 32 19.82 -5.87 6.12
N GLY A 33 20.75 -6.83 6.20
CA GLY A 33 20.79 -7.97 5.28
C GLY A 33 19.52 -8.82 5.31
N SER A 34 18.95 -9.04 6.51
CA SER A 34 17.69 -9.77 6.66
C SER A 34 16.52 -9.01 6.05
N ILE A 35 16.42 -7.69 6.31
CA ILE A 35 15.36 -6.85 5.74
C ILE A 35 15.49 -6.77 4.21
N TYR A 36 16.71 -6.63 3.68
CA TYR A 36 16.94 -6.56 2.23
C TYR A 36 16.66 -7.90 1.55
N GLY A 37 16.99 -9.02 2.21
CA GLY A 37 16.59 -10.35 1.76
C GLY A 37 15.07 -10.49 1.66
N MET A 38 14.34 -10.03 2.67
CA MET A 38 12.87 -10.00 2.65
C MET A 38 12.30 -9.08 1.57
N ALA A 39 12.86 -7.88 1.40
CA ALA A 39 12.44 -6.95 0.35
C ALA A 39 12.65 -7.55 -1.05
N LEU A 40 13.81 -8.18 -1.28
CA LEU A 40 14.12 -8.86 -2.53
C LEU A 40 13.17 -10.03 -2.79
N PHE A 41 12.87 -10.82 -1.76
CA PHE A 41 11.88 -11.90 -1.82
C PHE A 41 10.51 -11.38 -2.26
N CYS A 42 10.04 -10.28 -1.67
CA CYS A 42 8.78 -9.63 -2.05
C CYS A 42 8.78 -9.21 -3.52
N ILE A 43 9.85 -8.55 -3.98
CA ILE A 43 9.96 -8.05 -5.36
C ILE A 43 9.99 -9.21 -6.35
N VAL A 44 10.78 -10.25 -6.09
CA VAL A 44 10.92 -11.39 -7.00
C VAL A 44 9.60 -12.15 -7.12
N ILE A 45 8.98 -12.53 -6.00
CA ILE A 45 7.70 -13.27 -6.01
C ILE A 45 6.57 -12.40 -6.55
N GLY A 46 6.48 -11.14 -6.09
CA GLY A 46 5.48 -10.20 -6.58
C GLY A 46 5.57 -10.00 -8.10
N SER A 47 6.78 -9.85 -8.65
CA SER A 47 6.99 -9.70 -10.10
C SER A 47 6.60 -10.96 -10.87
N ILE A 48 6.93 -12.16 -10.37
CA ILE A 48 6.50 -13.44 -10.96
C ILE A 48 4.98 -13.51 -11.02
N ARG A 49 4.31 -13.22 -9.90
CA ARG A 49 2.85 -13.29 -9.76
C ARG A 49 2.16 -12.24 -10.62
N SER A 50 2.68 -11.02 -10.68
CA SER A 50 2.20 -9.94 -11.54
C SER A 50 2.20 -10.36 -13.02
N LEU A 51 3.26 -11.01 -13.51
CA LEU A 51 3.30 -11.54 -14.87
C LEU A 51 2.22 -12.62 -15.10
N TYR A 52 2.10 -13.59 -14.19
CA TYR A 52 1.07 -14.63 -14.30
C TYR A 52 -0.35 -14.07 -14.23
N PHE A 53 -0.57 -13.05 -13.40
CA PHE A 53 -1.84 -12.34 -13.28
C PHE A 53 -2.24 -11.71 -14.61
N VAL A 54 -1.33 -10.97 -15.25
CA VAL A 54 -1.56 -10.36 -16.57
C VAL A 54 -1.81 -11.41 -17.65
N GLN A 55 -0.99 -12.48 -17.69
CA GLN A 55 -1.18 -13.59 -18.64
C GLN A 55 -2.53 -14.30 -18.45
N LYS A 56 -3.00 -14.45 -17.22
CA LYS A 56 -4.30 -15.05 -16.91
C LYS A 56 -5.45 -14.15 -17.41
N HIS A 57 -5.35 -12.84 -17.25
CA HIS A 57 -6.34 -11.89 -17.76
C HIS A 57 -6.37 -11.87 -19.29
N MET A 58 -5.19 -11.90 -19.91
CA MET A 58 -5.03 -12.04 -21.36
C MET A 58 -5.68 -13.31 -21.92
N ARG A 59 -5.40 -14.48 -21.31
CA ARG A 59 -6.03 -15.75 -21.71
C ARG A 59 -7.55 -15.75 -21.55
N LYS A 60 -8.06 -15.10 -20.49
CA LYS A 60 -9.50 -15.01 -20.22
C LYS A 60 -10.20 -13.85 -20.93
N LYS A 61 -9.48 -13.04 -21.73
CA LYS A 61 -9.98 -11.82 -22.38
C LYS A 61 -10.72 -10.88 -21.41
N ARG A 62 -10.25 -10.79 -20.17
CA ARG A 62 -10.78 -9.87 -19.15
C ARG A 62 -9.93 -8.61 -19.11
N LEU A 63 -10.57 -7.46 -18.90
CA LEU A 63 -9.88 -6.19 -18.73
C LEU A 63 -9.26 -6.11 -17.33
N ILE A 64 -8.16 -5.38 -17.22
CA ILE A 64 -7.51 -5.08 -15.95
C ILE A 64 -8.11 -3.76 -15.44
N GLU A 65 -8.87 -3.82 -14.34
CA GLU A 65 -9.58 -2.66 -13.80
C GLU A 65 -8.66 -1.74 -12.97
N THR A 66 -7.58 -2.27 -12.41
CA THR A 66 -6.68 -1.56 -11.47
C THR A 66 -5.31 -1.27 -12.08
N SER A 67 -5.27 -0.43 -13.11
CA SER A 67 -4.04 -0.08 -13.82
C SER A 67 -3.74 1.42 -13.79
N ILE A 68 -2.54 1.81 -13.36
CA ILE A 68 -2.09 3.21 -13.27
C ILE A 68 -1.66 3.69 -14.66
N THR A 69 -2.44 4.63 -15.21
CA THR A 69 -2.15 5.28 -16.49
C THR A 69 -1.13 6.43 -16.34
N GLU A 70 -0.59 6.94 -17.45
CA GLU A 70 0.36 8.06 -17.42
C GLU A 70 -0.21 9.33 -16.77
N ASN A 71 -1.51 9.59 -16.95
CA ASN A 71 -2.16 10.77 -16.37
C ASN A 71 -2.37 10.63 -14.87
N GLU A 72 -2.67 9.42 -14.40
CA GLU A 72 -2.79 9.13 -12.97
C GLU A 72 -1.44 9.12 -12.28
N ALA A 73 -0.41 8.55 -12.92
CA ALA A 73 0.96 8.56 -12.42
C ALA A 73 1.47 9.98 -12.12
N LYS A 74 1.15 10.96 -12.98
CA LYS A 74 1.50 12.38 -12.77
C LYS A 74 0.77 13.02 -11.58
N LYS A 75 -0.48 12.60 -11.33
CA LYS A 75 -1.31 13.14 -10.22
C LYS A 75 -0.99 12.45 -8.90
N PHE A 76 -0.41 11.25 -8.93
CA PHE A 76 -0.15 10.42 -7.76
C PHE A 76 0.60 11.16 -6.62
N PRO A 77 1.72 11.87 -6.86
CA PRO A 77 2.42 12.59 -5.79
C PRO A 77 1.57 13.70 -5.16
N LEU A 78 0.73 14.37 -5.95
CA LEU A 78 -0.16 15.41 -5.47
C LEU A 78 -1.26 14.82 -4.59
N THR A 79 -1.90 13.73 -5.04
CA THR A 79 -2.92 13.02 -4.25
C THR A 79 -2.33 12.47 -2.96
N ALA A 80 -1.15 11.87 -3.01
CA ALA A 80 -0.43 11.40 -1.82
C ALA A 80 -0.13 12.55 -0.84
N SER A 81 0.27 13.71 -1.35
CA SER A 81 0.51 14.91 -0.54
C SER A 81 -0.75 15.41 0.15
N CYS A 82 -1.89 15.42 -0.56
CA CYS A 82 -3.17 15.79 0.03
C CYS A 82 -3.60 14.81 1.14
N VAL A 83 -3.42 13.51 0.92
CA VAL A 83 -3.75 12.47 1.91
C VAL A 83 -2.84 12.60 3.13
N LEU A 84 -1.53 12.72 2.94
CA LEU A 84 -0.57 12.85 4.04
C LEU A 84 -0.84 14.11 4.87
N PHE A 85 -1.08 15.25 4.21
CA PHE A 85 -1.41 16.49 4.89
C PHE A 85 -2.75 16.42 5.62
N GLY A 86 -3.75 15.72 5.07
CA GLY A 86 -5.02 15.45 5.75
C GLY A 86 -4.82 14.60 7.02
N LEU A 87 -4.01 13.55 6.94
CA LEU A 87 -3.63 12.72 8.09
C LEU A 87 -2.86 13.53 9.13
N TYR A 88 -2.00 14.45 8.71
CA TYR A 88 -1.26 15.35 9.61
C TYR A 88 -2.19 16.29 10.37
N ILE A 89 -3.16 16.91 9.70
CA ILE A 89 -4.15 17.76 10.36
C ILE A 89 -4.94 16.96 11.41
N PHE A 90 -5.29 15.71 11.08
CA PHE A 90 -6.09 14.87 11.96
C PHE A 90 -5.31 14.31 13.16
N PHE A 91 -4.10 13.77 12.94
CA PHE A 91 -3.33 13.04 13.95
C PHE A 91 -2.17 13.81 14.59
N GLY A 92 -1.56 14.75 13.87
CA GLY A 92 -0.29 15.37 14.27
C GLY A 92 -0.37 16.86 14.63
N CYS A 93 -1.43 17.55 14.23
CA CYS A 93 -1.56 18.99 14.40
C CYS A 93 -2.37 19.32 15.67
N ASP A 94 -1.70 19.98 16.62
CA ASP A 94 -2.29 20.51 17.85
C ASP A 94 -3.47 21.46 17.57
N THR A 95 -4.29 21.71 18.59
CA THR A 95 -5.47 22.58 18.50
C THR A 95 -5.14 23.98 17.96
N GLU A 96 -4.01 24.57 18.36
CA GLU A 96 -3.54 25.86 17.84
C GLU A 96 -3.13 25.80 16.37
N CYS A 97 -2.43 24.74 15.97
CA CYS A 97 -2.03 24.50 14.59
C CYS A 97 -3.26 24.38 13.68
N ARG A 98 -4.30 23.67 14.13
CA ARG A 98 -5.55 23.47 13.39
C ARG A 98 -6.31 24.78 13.21
N GLN A 99 -6.36 25.61 14.25
CA GLN A 99 -6.97 26.95 14.18
C GLN A 99 -6.21 27.89 13.24
N ARG A 100 -4.87 27.84 13.19
CA ARG A 100 -4.08 28.62 12.21
C ARG A 100 -4.39 28.20 10.79
N ILE A 101 -4.40 26.90 10.49
CA ILE A 101 -4.75 26.39 9.16
C ILE A 101 -6.17 26.82 8.79
N TYR A 102 -7.12 26.70 9.71
CA TYR A 102 -8.50 27.13 9.49
C TYR A 102 -8.60 28.63 9.12
N SER A 103 -7.84 29.49 9.80
CA SER A 103 -7.82 30.93 9.52
C SER A 103 -7.28 31.25 8.11
N VAL A 104 -6.26 30.51 7.66
CA VAL A 104 -5.69 30.64 6.32
C VAL A 104 -6.67 30.09 5.29
N VAL A 105 -7.29 28.93 5.51
CA VAL A 105 -8.27 28.37 4.57
C VAL A 105 -9.47 29.30 4.40
N LYS A 106 -9.92 29.95 5.50
CA LYS A 106 -11.03 30.91 5.47
C LYS A 106 -10.74 32.12 4.59
N SER A 107 -9.49 32.57 4.45
CA SER A 107 -9.16 33.73 3.61
C SER A 107 -9.21 33.44 2.11
N TYR A 108 -9.12 32.17 1.69
CA TYR A 108 -9.16 31.75 0.29
C TYR A 108 -10.51 31.14 -0.15
N LEU A 109 -11.50 31.01 0.75
CA LEU A 109 -12.76 30.33 0.47
C LEU A 109 -13.90 31.29 0.08
N PRO A 110 -14.74 30.96 -0.94
CA PRO A 110 -15.93 31.74 -1.25
C PRO A 110 -16.96 31.72 -0.10
N PRO A 111 -17.78 32.79 0.06
CA PRO A 111 -18.60 33.01 1.26
C PRO A 111 -19.63 31.91 1.55
N ARG A 112 -20.04 31.12 0.55
CA ARG A 112 -20.94 29.96 0.71
C ARG A 112 -20.28 28.74 1.36
N LEU A 113 -18.97 28.56 1.19
CA LEU A 113 -18.21 27.47 1.80
C LEU A 113 -17.71 27.86 3.19
N ALA A 114 -17.40 29.14 3.42
CA ALA A 114 -16.95 29.65 4.71
C ALA A 114 -17.98 29.36 5.83
N SER A 115 -19.28 29.52 5.55
CA SER A 115 -20.35 29.22 6.52
C SER A 115 -20.52 27.74 6.81
N ARG A 116 -20.23 26.83 5.86
CA ARG A 116 -20.21 25.38 6.12
C ARG A 116 -18.98 24.93 6.89
N LEU A 117 -17.85 25.61 6.70
CA LEU A 117 -16.61 25.36 7.43
C LEU A 117 -16.69 25.79 8.90
N GLU A 118 -17.46 26.86 9.20
CA GLU A 118 -17.70 27.33 10.58
C GLU A 118 -18.48 26.33 11.45
N VAL A 119 -19.33 25.49 10.85
CA VAL A 119 -20.02 24.40 11.55
C VAL A 119 -19.02 23.28 11.89
N PHE A 120 -18.06 23.02 11.00
CA PHE A 120 -17.04 21.99 11.17
C PHE A 120 -15.99 22.38 12.23
N SER A 121 -15.55 23.65 12.24
CA SER A 121 -14.57 24.13 13.23
C SER A 121 -15.13 24.18 14.65
N ARG A 122 -16.41 24.54 14.85
CA ARG A 122 -17.05 24.41 16.18
C ARG A 122 -17.17 22.96 16.66
N PHE A 123 -17.09 21.99 15.75
CA PHE A 123 -17.21 20.56 16.06
C PHE A 123 -15.90 19.96 16.61
N GLU A 124 -14.74 20.56 16.31
CA GLU A 124 -13.45 20.12 16.84
C GLU A 124 -13.07 20.74 18.19
N VAL A 125 -13.67 21.87 18.58
CA VAL A 125 -13.32 22.59 19.82
C VAL A 125 -13.73 21.88 21.11
N PRO A 126 -14.85 21.11 21.21
CA PRO A 126 -15.15 20.36 22.43
C PRO A 126 -14.45 18.98 22.50
N LEU A 127 -13.60 18.61 21.52
CA LEU A 127 -12.98 17.28 21.48
C LEU A 127 -11.79 17.12 22.45
N LEU A 128 -11.39 18.16 23.19
CA LEU A 128 -10.18 18.15 24.03
C LEU A 128 -10.30 18.88 25.39
N THR A 129 -11.50 19.16 25.89
CA THR A 129 -11.66 19.66 27.26
C THR A 129 -12.46 18.67 28.09
N ASN A 130 -11.75 17.87 28.90
CA ASN A 130 -12.34 17.29 30.10
C ASN A 130 -12.88 18.43 30.96
N GLY A 131 -14.20 18.57 31.06
CA GLY A 131 -14.82 19.56 31.95
C GLY A 131 -16.17 20.06 31.45
N THR A 132 -17.20 19.45 32.01
CA THR A 132 -18.53 19.99 32.36
C THR A 132 -18.99 21.34 31.78
N ASP A 133 -20.18 21.25 31.17
CA ASP A 133 -21.25 22.26 31.04
C ASP A 133 -21.17 23.31 29.91
N VAL A 134 -22.23 23.32 29.08
CA VAL A 134 -23.08 24.49 28.68
C VAL A 134 -24.04 24.06 27.53
N PRO A 135 -25.33 24.48 27.53
CA PRO A 135 -26.37 23.87 26.71
C PRO A 135 -26.41 24.41 25.27
N ILE A 136 -26.64 23.52 24.31
CA ILE A 136 -26.85 23.86 22.89
C ILE A 136 -28.36 23.86 22.62
N ALA A 137 -28.95 25.05 22.50
CA ALA A 137 -30.26 25.24 21.89
C ALA A 137 -30.10 25.29 20.35
N VAL A 138 -30.80 24.43 19.62
CA VAL A 138 -30.86 24.48 18.14
C VAL A 138 -32.31 24.38 17.69
N GLU A 139 -32.88 25.52 17.29
CA GLU A 139 -34.08 25.59 16.45
C GLU A 139 -33.75 25.22 14.98
N GLY A 140 -34.72 24.61 14.30
CA GLY A 140 -34.94 24.85 12.86
C GLY A 140 -34.51 23.76 11.86
N HIS A 141 -35.53 23.03 11.38
CA HIS A 141 -35.80 22.44 10.05
C HIS A 141 -34.86 21.43 9.32
N SER A 142 -35.30 20.16 9.37
CA SER A 142 -35.81 19.35 8.24
C SER A 142 -34.92 18.76 7.12
N SER A 143 -33.58 18.73 7.24
CA SER A 143 -32.71 17.88 6.38
C SER A 143 -31.80 16.94 7.19
N LYS A 144 -32.24 16.65 8.41
CA LYS A 144 -31.38 16.37 9.55
C LYS A 144 -31.41 14.90 10.01
N THR A 145 -31.87 13.91 9.25
CA THR A 145 -31.98 12.54 9.81
C THR A 145 -30.72 11.70 9.65
N LEU A 146 -30.03 11.76 8.51
CA LEU A 146 -28.78 11.02 8.28
C LEU A 146 -27.56 11.74 8.84
N LEU A 147 -27.50 13.06 8.62
CA LEU A 147 -26.42 13.90 9.14
C LEU A 147 -26.45 13.96 10.67
N GLN A 148 -27.64 13.98 11.28
CA GLN A 148 -27.76 13.99 12.74
C GLN A 148 -27.47 12.62 13.36
N LYS A 149 -27.86 11.51 12.70
CA LYS A 149 -27.37 10.16 13.06
C LYS A 149 -25.86 10.02 12.92
N ALA A 150 -25.26 10.63 11.88
CA ALA A 150 -23.81 10.67 11.73
C ALA A 150 -23.14 11.55 12.80
N LEU A 151 -23.78 12.66 13.21
CA LEU A 151 -23.38 13.52 14.32
C LEU A 151 -23.46 12.81 15.68
N ASP A 152 -24.43 11.91 15.88
CA ASP A 152 -24.53 11.11 17.11
C ASP A 152 -23.43 10.04 17.21
N PHE A 153 -22.87 9.59 16.07
CA PHE A 153 -21.70 8.70 16.00
C PHE A 153 -20.35 9.42 16.11
N LEU A 154 -20.33 10.74 15.94
CA LEU A 154 -19.13 11.56 15.94
C LEU A 154 -18.37 11.62 17.29
N PRO A 155 -18.99 11.57 18.50
CA PRO A 155 -18.22 11.49 19.76
C PRO A 155 -17.54 10.13 19.98
N LEU A 156 -17.86 9.10 19.18
CA LEU A 156 -17.14 7.80 19.17
C LEU A 156 -15.82 7.86 18.39
N VAL A 157 -15.61 8.91 17.59
CA VAL A 157 -14.40 9.17 16.78
C VAL A 157 -13.33 9.83 17.65
N ASN A 158 -12.85 9.11 18.67
CA ASN A 158 -11.65 9.51 19.39
C ASN A 158 -10.41 9.10 18.58
N GLN A 159 -9.32 9.87 18.63
CA GLN A 159 -8.06 9.60 17.91
C GLN A 159 -7.56 8.17 18.13
N VAL A 160 -7.66 7.70 19.38
CA VAL A 160 -7.28 6.34 19.80
C VAL A 160 -8.16 5.27 19.14
N ASN A 161 -9.47 5.51 19.06
CA ASN A 161 -10.42 4.57 18.45
C ASN A 161 -10.21 4.49 16.92
N VAL A 162 -9.93 5.63 16.27
CA VAL A 162 -9.63 5.66 14.84
C VAL A 162 -8.32 4.94 14.54
N MET A 163 -7.30 5.10 15.39
CA MET A 163 -6.03 4.39 15.22
C MET A 163 -6.20 2.88 15.39
N HIS A 164 -6.98 2.44 16.39
CA HIS A 164 -7.33 1.03 16.57
C HIS A 164 -8.15 0.49 15.40
N LEU A 165 -9.11 1.26 14.89
CA LEU A 165 -9.90 0.88 13.71
C LEU A 165 -9.00 0.74 12.47
N LEU A 166 -8.13 1.72 12.22
CA LEU A 166 -7.17 1.70 11.11
C LEU A 166 -6.26 0.47 11.21
N LEU A 167 -5.75 0.16 12.41
CA LEU A 167 -4.98 -1.04 12.64
C LEU A 167 -5.77 -2.32 12.30
N VAL A 168 -7.01 -2.44 12.78
CA VAL A 168 -7.83 -3.63 12.55
C VAL A 168 -8.11 -3.79 11.05
N LEU A 169 -8.43 -2.70 10.35
CA LEU A 169 -8.62 -2.69 8.90
C LEU A 169 -7.35 -3.13 8.17
N LEU A 170 -6.18 -2.60 8.54
CA LEU A 170 -4.91 -3.00 7.94
C LEU A 170 -4.53 -4.45 8.29
N CYS A 171 -4.84 -4.94 9.50
CA CYS A 171 -4.61 -6.35 9.81
C CYS A 171 -5.52 -7.27 8.98
N TRP A 172 -6.78 -6.88 8.79
CA TRP A 172 -7.73 -7.61 7.95
C TRP A 172 -7.25 -7.68 6.50
N GLU A 173 -6.92 -6.54 5.90
CA GLU A 173 -6.38 -6.46 4.54
C GLU A 173 -5.10 -7.30 4.39
N GLY A 174 -4.23 -7.30 5.42
CA GLY A 174 -3.01 -8.09 5.43
C GLY A 174 -3.28 -9.59 5.49
N CYS A 175 -4.31 -10.02 6.22
CA CYS A 175 -4.74 -11.42 6.26
C CYS A 175 -5.34 -11.86 4.92
N VAL A 176 -6.13 -11.01 4.26
CA VAL A 176 -6.67 -11.30 2.92
C VAL A 176 -5.54 -11.40 1.89
N ALA A 177 -4.56 -10.49 1.93
CA ALA A 177 -3.37 -10.53 1.08
C ALA A 177 -2.57 -11.83 1.31
N LEU A 178 -2.36 -12.22 2.57
CA LEU A 178 -1.67 -13.46 2.94
C LEU A 178 -2.42 -14.70 2.45
N ALA A 179 -3.75 -14.72 2.60
CA ALA A 179 -4.61 -15.80 2.12
C ALA A 179 -4.54 -15.94 0.59
N ALA A 180 -4.56 -14.82 -0.16
CA ALA A 180 -4.43 -14.81 -1.61
C ALA A 180 -3.08 -15.38 -2.09
N ILE A 181 -2.02 -15.19 -1.30
CA ILE A 181 -0.69 -15.74 -1.59
C ILE A 181 -0.63 -17.24 -1.28
N LEU A 182 -1.20 -17.67 -0.15
CA LEU A 182 -1.19 -19.05 0.32
C LEU A 182 -2.25 -19.96 -0.32
N LYS A 183 -3.22 -19.41 -1.07
CA LYS A 183 -4.24 -20.16 -1.81
C LYS A 183 -3.72 -21.43 -2.53
N PRO A 184 -2.67 -21.39 -3.36
CA PRO A 184 -2.16 -22.61 -4.02
C PRO A 184 -1.64 -23.66 -3.03
N VAL A 185 -1.06 -23.24 -1.91
CA VAL A 185 -0.57 -24.14 -0.84
C VAL A 185 -1.73 -24.81 -0.13
N PHE A 186 -2.75 -24.04 0.27
CA PHE A 186 -3.95 -24.60 0.90
C PHE A 186 -4.73 -25.51 -0.06
N SER A 187 -4.81 -25.17 -1.35
CA SER A 187 -5.43 -26.03 -2.35
C SER A 187 -4.69 -27.35 -2.53
N TYR A 188 -3.36 -27.34 -2.44
CA TYR A 188 -2.57 -28.56 -2.44
C TYR A 188 -2.80 -29.39 -1.17
N ILE A 189 -2.70 -28.79 0.02
CA ILE A 189 -2.90 -29.48 1.31
C ILE A 189 -4.31 -30.07 1.43
N LEU A 190 -5.35 -29.31 1.07
CA LEU A 190 -6.74 -29.77 1.12
C LEU A 190 -7.03 -30.90 0.12
N ARG A 191 -6.25 -31.01 -0.97
CA ARG A 191 -6.36 -32.11 -1.93
C ARG A 191 -5.72 -33.41 -1.41
N GLU A 192 -4.70 -33.31 -0.57
CA GLU A 192 -3.99 -34.46 0.02
C GLU A 192 -4.65 -34.97 1.31
N LEU A 193 -5.53 -34.18 1.93
CA LEU A 193 -6.25 -34.60 3.14
C LEU A 193 -7.35 -35.63 2.81
N PRO A 194 -7.40 -36.80 3.50
CA PRO A 194 -8.38 -37.85 3.26
C PRO A 194 -9.74 -37.51 3.89
N ILE A 195 -10.35 -36.39 3.49
CA ILE A 195 -11.68 -35.97 3.98
C ILE A 195 -12.75 -36.59 3.09
N GLY A 196 -12.92 -37.91 3.20
CA GLY A 196 -14.02 -38.67 2.58
C GLY A 196 -14.09 -38.62 1.05
N ASN A 197 -14.93 -39.48 0.46
CA ASN A 197 -15.11 -39.57 -1.00
C ASN A 197 -15.85 -38.37 -1.64
N HIS A 198 -15.98 -37.25 -0.94
CA HIS A 198 -16.60 -36.03 -1.43
C HIS A 198 -15.64 -34.86 -1.24
N GLN A 199 -15.03 -34.43 -2.35
CA GLN A 199 -14.33 -33.15 -2.40
C GLN A 199 -15.33 -32.05 -2.00
N PRO A 200 -15.08 -31.22 -0.98
CA PRO A 200 -15.90 -30.04 -0.72
C PRO A 200 -15.58 -28.96 -1.77
N LYS A 201 -15.94 -29.24 -3.03
CA LYS A 201 -16.05 -28.25 -4.10
C LYS A 201 -17.40 -27.57 -3.96
N MET A 202 -17.62 -26.87 -2.85
CA MET A 202 -18.70 -25.90 -2.75
C MET A 202 -18.25 -24.63 -3.46
N ASN A 203 -18.10 -24.67 -4.79
CA ASN A 203 -18.00 -23.44 -5.56
C ASN A 203 -19.38 -22.79 -5.46
N TYR A 204 -19.58 -21.87 -4.52
CA TYR A 204 -20.70 -20.95 -4.59
C TYR A 204 -20.35 -19.96 -5.71
N PRO A 205 -20.98 -20.04 -6.89
CA PRO A 205 -20.56 -19.23 -8.02
C PRO A 205 -20.81 -17.73 -7.78
N TYR A 206 -21.66 -17.37 -6.81
CA TYR A 206 -21.98 -15.98 -6.46
C TYR A 206 -22.26 -15.88 -4.95
N PHE A 207 -21.37 -15.25 -4.19
CA PHE A 207 -21.67 -14.87 -2.80
C PHE A 207 -22.35 -13.49 -2.76
N TRP A 208 -21.81 -12.55 -3.54
CA TRP A 208 -22.40 -11.22 -3.74
C TRP A 208 -22.19 -10.80 -5.20
N SER A 209 -23.28 -10.55 -5.92
CA SER A 209 -23.24 -9.98 -7.27
C SER A 209 -24.10 -8.73 -7.31
N LEU A 210 -23.48 -7.59 -7.63
CA LEU A 210 -24.20 -6.33 -7.80
C LEU A 210 -24.34 -6.09 -9.30
N LYS A 211 -25.57 -6.24 -9.80
CA LYS A 211 -25.92 -6.08 -11.22
C LYS A 211 -26.37 -4.64 -11.47
N LYS A 212 -25.96 -4.08 -12.61
CA LYS A 212 -26.44 -2.79 -13.11
C LYS A 212 -27.01 -2.98 -14.51
N GLY A 213 -28.21 -2.46 -14.74
CA GLY A 213 -28.82 -2.46 -16.06
C GLY A 213 -28.05 -1.58 -17.05
N LYS A 214 -27.87 -2.05 -18.28
CA LYS A 214 -27.34 -1.25 -19.39
C LYS A 214 -28.42 -0.37 -20.04
N ILE A 215 -29.69 -0.70 -19.81
CA ILE A 215 -30.88 -0.01 -20.31
C ILE A 215 -31.67 0.51 -19.09
N GLU A 216 -32.45 1.58 -19.26
CA GLU A 216 -33.43 2.00 -18.24
C GLU A 216 -34.39 0.85 -17.97
N MET A 217 -34.32 0.30 -16.76
CA MET A 217 -35.11 -0.83 -16.29
C MET A 217 -35.80 -0.46 -14.98
N GLY A 218 -37.02 -0.97 -14.76
CA GLY A 218 -37.77 -0.76 -13.53
C GLY A 218 -37.10 -1.40 -12.32
N GLU A 219 -37.48 -0.96 -11.14
CA GLU A 219 -37.01 -1.51 -9.87
C GLU A 219 -37.49 -2.98 -9.73
N GLY A 220 -36.58 -3.93 -9.97
CA GLY A 220 -36.85 -5.38 -9.93
C GLY A 220 -36.59 -6.14 -11.24
N ASP A 221 -36.54 -5.46 -12.38
CA ASP A 221 -36.38 -6.10 -13.71
C ASP A 221 -34.96 -6.63 -13.96
N ILE A 222 -33.98 -6.22 -13.13
CA ILE A 222 -32.56 -6.58 -13.24
C ILE A 222 -32.33 -8.07 -12.93
N GLU A 223 -33.18 -8.68 -12.10
CA GLU A 223 -33.00 -10.08 -11.67
C GLU A 223 -33.37 -11.10 -12.76
N GLY A 224 -34.36 -10.76 -13.60
CA GLY A 224 -34.84 -11.59 -14.71
C GLY A 224 -34.30 -11.23 -16.10
N ALA A 225 -33.49 -10.17 -16.22
CA ALA A 225 -32.94 -9.71 -17.49
C ALA A 225 -32.02 -10.76 -18.14
N ALA A 226 -31.97 -10.78 -19.48
CA ALA A 226 -31.04 -11.63 -20.22
C ALA A 226 -29.57 -11.21 -19.95
N ASN A 227 -28.62 -12.15 -20.00
CA ASN A 227 -27.19 -11.92 -19.70
C ASN A 227 -26.55 -10.75 -20.50
N ASP A 228 -27.16 -10.34 -21.60
CA ASP A 228 -26.66 -9.25 -22.45
C ASP A 228 -27.07 -7.85 -21.94
N ASP A 229 -28.16 -7.75 -21.16
CA ASP A 229 -28.82 -6.49 -20.77
C ASP A 229 -28.37 -5.91 -19.43
N PHE A 230 -27.60 -6.69 -18.65
CA PHE A 230 -27.00 -6.23 -17.40
C PHE A 230 -25.48 -6.39 -17.41
N GLU A 231 -24.79 -5.53 -16.67
CA GLU A 231 -23.36 -5.62 -16.39
C GLU A 231 -23.17 -5.86 -14.89
N TYR A 232 -22.28 -6.79 -14.54
CA TYR A 232 -21.89 -6.95 -13.15
C TYR A 232 -20.97 -5.79 -12.76
N VAL A 233 -21.40 -4.96 -11.82
CA VAL A 233 -20.58 -3.88 -11.25
C VAL A 233 -19.61 -4.44 -10.21
N LEU A 234 -20.05 -5.43 -9.45
CA LEU A 234 -19.23 -6.12 -8.48
C LEU A 234 -19.52 -7.61 -8.58
N LYS A 235 -18.51 -8.39 -8.98
CA LYS A 235 -18.59 -9.85 -9.04
C LYS A 235 -17.52 -10.45 -8.16
N VAL A 236 -17.93 -10.94 -6.99
CA VAL A 236 -17.02 -11.54 -6.02
C VAL A 236 -17.24 -13.06 -6.02
N GLU A 237 -16.32 -13.79 -6.65
CA GLU A 237 -16.27 -15.26 -6.71
C GLU A 237 -15.41 -15.76 -5.54
N TRP A 238 -15.97 -16.50 -4.57
CA TRP A 238 -15.22 -17.07 -3.43
C TRP A 238 -15.19 -18.60 -3.58
N ASP A 239 -13.98 -19.17 -3.61
CA ASP A 239 -13.82 -20.63 -3.53
C ASP A 239 -13.81 -21.08 -2.05
N THR A 240 -14.18 -22.32 -1.76
CA THR A 240 -14.05 -22.90 -0.39
C THR A 240 -12.63 -22.78 0.16
N HIS A 241 -11.64 -22.94 -0.72
CA HIS A 241 -10.23 -22.79 -0.41
C HIS A 241 -9.88 -21.38 0.06
N ASP A 242 -10.57 -20.34 -0.45
CA ASP A 242 -10.34 -18.95 -0.06
C ASP A 242 -10.86 -18.70 1.36
N ILE A 243 -12.03 -19.25 1.70
CA ILE A 243 -12.61 -19.14 3.06
C ILE A 243 -11.68 -19.81 4.09
N VAL A 244 -11.20 -21.02 3.79
CA VAL A 244 -10.29 -21.75 4.69
C VAL A 244 -8.95 -21.00 4.83
N ALA A 245 -8.41 -20.48 3.73
CA ALA A 245 -7.16 -19.71 3.75
C ALA A 245 -7.32 -18.43 4.58
N ILE A 246 -8.42 -17.68 4.41
CA ILE A 246 -8.71 -16.47 5.19
C ILE A 246 -8.84 -16.80 6.67
N LEU A 247 -9.60 -17.84 7.03
CA LEU A 247 -9.79 -18.25 8.44
C LEU A 247 -8.45 -18.62 9.10
N CYS A 248 -7.58 -19.35 8.39
CA CYS A 248 -6.26 -19.70 8.89
C CYS A 248 -5.36 -18.45 9.04
N CYS A 249 -5.39 -17.53 8.07
CA CYS A 249 -4.59 -16.31 8.11
C CYS A 249 -5.07 -15.33 9.18
N LEU A 250 -6.36 -15.35 9.51
CA LEU A 250 -6.95 -14.51 10.55
C LEU A 250 -6.33 -14.80 11.93
N CYS A 251 -5.88 -16.03 12.19
CA CYS A 251 -5.13 -16.37 13.40
C CYS A 251 -3.82 -15.55 13.52
N VAL A 252 -3.14 -15.28 12.41
CA VAL A 252 -1.93 -14.44 12.38
C VAL A 252 -2.29 -12.98 12.67
N GLY A 253 -3.36 -12.47 12.07
CA GLY A 253 -3.86 -11.11 12.33
C GLY A 253 -4.27 -10.90 13.78
N VAL A 254 -5.02 -11.84 14.36
CA VAL A 254 -5.43 -11.82 15.77
C VAL A 254 -4.21 -11.89 16.68
N SER A 255 -3.24 -12.77 16.40
CA SER A 255 -1.99 -12.81 17.15
C SER A 255 -1.21 -11.50 17.08
N HIS A 256 -1.23 -10.79 15.94
CA HIS A 256 -0.59 -9.49 15.81
C HIS A 256 -1.29 -8.44 16.67
N LEU A 257 -2.64 -8.41 16.67
CA LEU A 257 -3.43 -7.47 17.46
C LEU A 257 -3.14 -7.61 18.97
N TYR A 258 -2.97 -8.84 19.47
CA TYR A 258 -2.70 -9.08 20.90
C TYR A 258 -1.24 -8.88 21.30
N ARG A 259 -0.28 -9.41 20.53
CA ARG A 259 1.13 -9.47 20.96
C ARG A 259 2.05 -8.44 20.32
N ARG A 260 1.60 -7.75 19.26
CA ARG A 260 2.39 -6.77 18.51
C ARG A 260 3.81 -7.23 18.16
N HIS A 261 3.97 -8.51 17.87
CA HIS A 261 5.29 -9.09 17.58
C HIS A 261 5.79 -8.67 16.19
N TRP A 262 7.08 -8.34 16.09
CA TRP A 262 7.76 -7.99 14.85
C TRP A 262 7.68 -9.10 13.77
N ILE A 263 7.61 -10.37 14.16
CA ILE A 263 7.46 -11.50 13.23
C ILE A 263 6.09 -11.44 12.52
N THR A 264 5.02 -11.33 13.30
CA THR A 264 3.65 -11.23 12.75
C THR A 264 3.50 -9.97 11.89
N ASN A 265 4.10 -8.85 12.32
CA ASN A 265 4.19 -7.62 11.55
C ASN A 265 4.85 -7.84 10.18
N ASN A 266 5.99 -8.53 10.18
CA ASN A 266 6.74 -8.81 8.96
C ASN A 266 6.02 -9.79 8.03
N ILE A 267 5.33 -10.80 8.55
CA ILE A 267 4.53 -11.72 7.74
C ILE A 267 3.42 -10.94 7.00
N LEU A 268 2.70 -10.08 7.73
CA LEU A 268 1.66 -9.23 7.13
C LEU A 268 2.27 -8.21 6.14
N GLY A 269 3.40 -7.59 6.48
CA GLY A 269 4.09 -6.63 5.61
C GLY A 269 4.63 -7.25 4.32
N VAL A 270 5.18 -8.46 4.38
CA VAL A 270 5.61 -9.24 3.21
C VAL A 270 4.40 -9.60 2.34
N ALA A 271 3.30 -10.06 2.95
CA ALA A 271 2.08 -10.39 2.23
C ALA A 271 1.51 -9.16 1.50
N PHE A 272 1.44 -8.02 2.19
CA PHE A 272 1.05 -6.75 1.60
C PHE A 272 1.94 -6.33 0.44
N SER A 273 3.25 -6.50 0.58
CA SER A 273 4.21 -6.11 -0.45
C SER A 273 4.04 -6.96 -1.72
N ILE A 274 3.94 -8.28 -1.57
CA ILE A 274 3.75 -9.21 -2.69
C ILE A 274 2.40 -8.95 -3.36
N TYR A 275 1.33 -8.82 -2.57
CA TYR A 275 -0.01 -8.57 -3.10
C TYR A 275 -0.11 -7.21 -3.80
N GLY A 276 0.51 -6.17 -3.26
CA GLY A 276 0.57 -4.84 -3.88
C GLY A 276 1.30 -4.84 -5.23
N ILE A 277 2.44 -5.55 -5.32
CA ILE A 277 3.18 -5.71 -6.59
C ILE A 277 2.40 -6.56 -7.61
N GLU A 278 1.61 -7.53 -7.15
CA GLU A 278 0.74 -8.34 -8.00
C GLU A 278 -0.45 -7.55 -8.55
N SER A 279 -1.16 -6.79 -7.70
CA SER A 279 -2.45 -6.18 -8.02
C SER A 279 -2.35 -4.81 -8.70
N ILE A 280 -1.34 -4.00 -8.34
CA ILE A 280 -1.14 -2.67 -8.94
C ILE A 280 -0.43 -2.82 -10.28
N HIS A 281 -1.18 -2.61 -11.36
CA HIS A 281 -0.68 -2.74 -12.72
C HIS A 281 -0.18 -1.39 -13.26
N LEU A 282 1.01 -1.36 -13.88
CA LEU A 282 1.49 -0.19 -14.62
C LEU A 282 1.24 -0.38 -16.10
N CYS A 283 0.56 0.59 -16.72
CA CYS A 283 0.11 0.50 -18.11
C CYS A 283 1.23 0.72 -19.13
N SER A 284 2.35 1.35 -18.74
CA SER A 284 3.37 1.82 -19.67
C SER A 284 4.68 2.08 -18.94
N PHE A 285 5.80 1.93 -19.64
CA PHE A 285 7.11 2.30 -19.11
C PHE A 285 7.18 3.79 -18.77
N LYS A 286 6.58 4.65 -19.60
CA LYS A 286 6.47 6.10 -19.34
C LYS A 286 5.67 6.41 -18.07
N ALA A 287 4.59 5.66 -17.83
CA ALA A 287 3.81 5.83 -16.60
C ALA A 287 4.65 5.46 -15.37
N GLY A 288 5.40 4.35 -15.44
CA GLY A 288 6.29 3.91 -14.36
C GLY A 288 7.41 4.90 -14.06
N THR A 289 8.08 5.43 -15.08
CA THR A 289 9.14 6.44 -14.87
C THR A 289 8.59 7.76 -14.33
N MET A 290 7.41 8.20 -14.79
CA MET A 290 6.75 9.40 -14.25
C MET A 290 6.31 9.22 -12.79
N LEU A 291 5.79 8.04 -12.43
CA LEU A 291 5.42 7.72 -11.05
C LEU A 291 6.64 7.77 -10.13
N LEU A 292 7.74 7.10 -10.50
CA LEU A 292 8.98 7.07 -9.72
C LEU A 292 9.62 8.46 -9.61
N ALA A 293 9.68 9.22 -10.71
CA ALA A 293 10.20 10.58 -10.68
C ALA A 293 9.36 11.52 -9.81
N GLY A 294 8.03 11.38 -9.86
CA GLY A 294 7.13 12.12 -8.99
C GLY A 294 7.32 11.78 -7.50
N LEU A 295 7.53 10.50 -7.20
CA LEU A 295 7.78 10.03 -5.83
C LEU A 295 9.15 10.43 -5.29
N PHE A 296 10.16 10.53 -6.15
CA PHE A 296 11.45 11.13 -5.80
C PHE A 296 11.29 12.57 -5.31
N ILE A 297 10.54 13.40 -6.04
CA ILE A 297 10.30 14.80 -5.65
C ILE A 297 9.47 14.87 -4.36
N TYR A 298 8.43 14.02 -4.27
CA TYR A 298 7.57 13.91 -3.09
C TYR A 298 8.37 13.60 -1.83
N ASP A 299 9.23 12.58 -1.87
CA ASP A 299 9.99 12.12 -0.70
C ASP A 299 11.00 13.19 -0.26
N VAL A 300 11.69 13.84 -1.21
CA VAL A 300 12.58 14.97 -0.92
C VAL A 300 11.84 16.12 -0.23
N PHE A 301 10.66 16.50 -0.75
CA PHE A 301 9.87 17.59 -0.18
C PHE A 301 9.38 17.25 1.24
N TRP A 302 8.72 16.11 1.42
CA TRP A 302 8.09 15.76 2.70
C TRP A 302 9.05 15.28 3.78
N VAL A 303 10.25 14.81 3.42
CA VAL A 303 11.27 14.38 4.40
C VAL A 303 12.23 15.51 4.77
N PHE A 304 12.67 16.35 3.81
CA PHE A 304 13.65 17.40 4.11
C PHE A 304 13.02 18.77 4.38
N ALA A 305 11.88 19.10 3.77
CA ALA A 305 11.29 20.45 3.92
C ALA A 305 10.32 20.56 5.10
N THR A 306 9.73 19.45 5.57
CA THR A 306 8.68 19.45 6.61
C THR A 306 8.78 18.25 7.55
N ASP A 307 8.38 18.39 8.81
CA ASP A 307 8.31 17.28 9.78
C ASP A 307 6.99 16.47 9.70
N VAL A 308 6.19 16.69 8.66
CA VAL A 308 4.85 16.11 8.54
C VAL A 308 4.90 14.59 8.38
N MET A 309 5.78 14.08 7.50
CA MET A 309 5.89 12.64 7.27
C MET A 309 6.32 11.89 8.52
N THR A 310 7.30 12.42 9.26
CA THR A 310 7.82 11.79 10.48
C THR A 310 6.80 11.84 11.63
N THR A 311 6.02 12.92 11.72
CA THR A 311 4.94 13.07 12.71
C THR A 311 3.79 12.10 12.46
N VAL A 312 3.33 11.98 11.21
CA VAL A 312 2.28 11.03 10.84
C VAL A 312 2.75 9.59 11.02
N ALA A 313 4.00 9.29 10.64
CA ALA A 313 4.57 7.95 10.78
C ALA A 313 4.66 7.50 12.24
N ARG A 314 4.98 8.40 13.18
CA ARG A 314 4.99 8.09 14.62
C ARG A 314 3.59 7.88 15.20
N GLY A 315 2.56 8.45 14.58
CA GLY A 315 1.18 8.33 15.04
C GLY A 315 0.46 7.05 14.58
N ILE A 316 1.04 6.25 13.68
CA ILE A 316 0.39 5.06 13.10
C ILE A 316 1.21 3.80 13.38
N ASP A 317 0.83 3.07 14.44
CA ASP A 317 1.39 1.75 14.77
C ASP A 317 0.72 0.63 13.95
N ALA A 318 1.03 0.57 12.65
CA ALA A 318 0.46 -0.39 11.70
C ALA A 318 1.53 -1.28 11.03
N PRO A 319 1.16 -2.46 10.50
CA PRO A 319 2.06 -3.36 9.79
C PRO A 319 2.44 -2.89 8.38
N LEU A 320 2.89 -1.64 8.28
CA LEU A 320 3.27 -0.94 7.04
C LEU A 320 4.79 -0.76 6.90
N LEU A 321 5.57 -1.40 7.78
CA LEU A 321 7.02 -1.38 7.76
C LEU A 321 7.59 -2.75 8.13
N LEU A 322 8.66 -3.15 7.46
CA LEU A 322 9.41 -4.36 7.84
C LEU A 322 10.39 -3.98 8.93
N GLN A 323 10.42 -4.79 9.99
CA GLN A 323 11.24 -4.55 11.17
C GLN A 323 12.16 -5.73 11.44
N PHE A 324 13.42 -5.48 11.77
CA PHE A 324 14.31 -6.53 12.26
C PHE A 324 15.11 -6.03 13.45
N PRO A 325 15.16 -6.77 14.58
CA PRO A 325 15.83 -6.29 15.78
C PRO A 325 17.34 -6.16 15.54
N GLN A 326 17.90 -4.99 15.85
CA GLN A 326 19.33 -4.73 15.71
C GLN A 326 20.13 -5.35 16.86
N ASP A 327 19.53 -5.46 18.05
CA ASP A 327 20.19 -5.95 19.27
C ASP A 327 20.03 -7.47 19.51
N ILE A 328 19.75 -8.27 18.47
CA ILE A 328 19.55 -9.73 18.63
C ILE A 328 20.67 -10.40 19.40
N TYR A 329 21.92 -10.01 19.13
CA TYR A 329 23.10 -10.64 19.72
C TYR A 329 23.39 -10.17 21.15
N ARG A 330 22.81 -9.05 21.60
CA ARG A 330 23.00 -8.49 22.95
C ARG A 330 21.86 -8.84 23.91
N HIS A 331 20.62 -8.70 23.46
CA HIS A 331 19.42 -8.84 24.30
C HIS A 331 18.54 -10.05 23.94
N GLY A 332 18.94 -10.87 22.96
CA GLY A 332 18.18 -12.02 22.48
C GLY A 332 16.96 -11.64 21.64
N LEU A 333 16.24 -12.65 21.14
CA LEU A 333 15.15 -12.48 20.16
C LEU A 333 13.89 -11.78 20.73
N ASN A 334 13.71 -11.80 22.06
CA ASN A 334 12.45 -11.42 22.71
C ASN A 334 12.47 -10.02 23.36
N ASN A 335 13.66 -9.46 23.67
CA ASN A 335 13.79 -8.21 24.46
C ASN A 335 14.56 -7.09 23.72
N ALA A 336 14.64 -7.14 22.37
CA ALA A 336 15.34 -6.12 21.60
C ALA A 336 14.55 -4.80 21.55
N GLY A 337 15.16 -3.71 22.01
CA GLY A 337 14.53 -2.37 22.07
C GLY A 337 14.62 -1.56 20.77
N LYS A 338 15.60 -1.84 19.91
CA LYS A 338 15.81 -1.11 18.64
C LYS A 338 15.68 -2.04 17.43
N HIS A 339 14.92 -1.56 16.45
CA HIS A 339 14.63 -2.28 15.21
C HIS A 339 15.12 -1.48 14.01
N ALA A 340 15.79 -2.14 13.08
CA ALA A 340 15.98 -1.63 11.74
C ALA A 340 14.62 -1.64 11.04
N MET A 341 14.29 -0.59 10.31
CA MET A 341 13.00 -0.41 9.66
C MET A 341 13.18 -0.14 8.17
N LEU A 342 12.30 -0.70 7.34
CA LEU A 342 12.18 -0.37 5.92
C LEU A 342 10.70 -0.20 5.56
N GLY A 343 10.35 0.91 4.93
CA GLY A 343 8.97 1.20 4.56
C GLY A 343 8.47 0.26 3.46
N LEU A 344 7.21 -0.17 3.54
CA LEU A 344 6.60 -0.97 2.47
C LEU A 344 6.57 -0.22 1.12
N GLY A 345 6.43 1.11 1.15
CA GLY A 345 6.48 1.96 -0.04
C GLY A 345 7.80 1.81 -0.81
N ASP A 346 8.91 1.67 -0.10
CA ASP A 346 10.26 1.53 -0.69
C ASP A 346 10.49 0.16 -1.34
N ILE A 347 9.60 -0.80 -1.08
CA ILE A 347 9.61 -2.14 -1.66
C ILE A 347 8.59 -2.21 -2.81
N VAL A 348 7.35 -1.80 -2.53
CA VAL A 348 6.21 -1.93 -3.44
C VAL A 348 6.37 -1.01 -4.64
N ILE A 349 6.71 0.27 -4.45
CA ILE A 349 6.76 1.24 -5.55
C ILE A 349 7.85 0.85 -6.58
N PRO A 350 9.12 0.63 -6.19
CA PRO A 350 10.11 0.12 -7.14
C PRO A 350 9.76 -1.30 -7.64
N GLY A 351 9.16 -2.13 -6.79
CA GLY A 351 8.73 -3.49 -7.13
C GLY A 351 7.72 -3.55 -8.26
N ILE A 352 6.74 -2.65 -8.30
CA ILE A 352 5.76 -2.57 -9.40
C ILE A 352 6.47 -2.18 -10.73
N PHE A 353 7.46 -1.29 -10.68
CA PHE A 353 8.26 -0.95 -11.86
C PHE A 353 9.15 -2.11 -12.33
N ILE A 354 9.78 -2.85 -11.40
CA ILE A 354 10.55 -4.06 -11.71
C ILE A 354 9.64 -5.14 -12.30
N ALA A 355 8.41 -5.29 -11.81
CA ALA A 355 7.41 -6.19 -12.36
C ALA A 355 7.03 -5.82 -13.80
N LEU A 356 6.93 -4.52 -14.12
CA LEU A 356 6.73 -4.04 -15.49
C LEU A 356 7.90 -4.44 -16.40
N LEU A 357 9.15 -4.29 -15.95
CA LEU A 357 10.33 -4.71 -16.71
C LEU A 357 10.37 -6.22 -16.95
N ARG A 358 9.89 -7.02 -15.99
CA ARG A 358 9.71 -8.46 -16.19
C ARG A 358 8.68 -8.78 -17.27
N ARG A 359 7.58 -8.01 -17.35
CA ARG A 359 6.59 -8.15 -18.43
C ARG A 359 7.20 -7.76 -19.78
N PHE A 360 8.00 -6.70 -19.82
CA PHE A 360 8.75 -6.29 -21.00
C PHE A 360 9.76 -7.36 -21.46
N ASP A 361 10.54 -7.96 -20.54
CA ASP A 361 11.44 -9.08 -20.85
C ASP A 361 10.68 -10.25 -21.50
N HIS A 362 9.50 -10.58 -20.96
CA HIS A 362 8.65 -11.63 -21.52
C HIS A 362 8.06 -11.25 -22.89
N TYR A 363 7.68 -9.98 -23.08
CA TYR A 363 7.16 -9.46 -24.35
C TYR A 363 8.21 -9.56 -25.46
N ILE A 364 9.45 -9.10 -25.21
CA ILE A 364 10.55 -9.24 -26.18
C ILE A 364 10.89 -10.72 -26.41
N GLY A 365 10.98 -11.52 -25.35
CA GLY A 365 11.34 -12.94 -25.47
C GLY A 365 10.30 -13.81 -26.17
N SER A 366 9.02 -13.41 -26.17
CA SER A 366 7.92 -14.16 -26.79
C SER A 366 7.57 -13.70 -28.21
N GLY A 367 7.96 -12.49 -28.63
CA GLY A 367 7.48 -11.93 -29.90
C GLY A 367 8.36 -10.83 -30.52
N GLY A 368 9.53 -10.54 -29.97
CA GLY A 368 10.47 -9.59 -30.57
C GLY A 368 11.30 -10.21 -31.70
N SER A 369 11.68 -9.41 -32.69
CA SER A 369 12.62 -9.76 -33.78
C SER A 369 14.03 -10.18 -33.33
N TYR A 370 14.26 -10.37 -32.03
CA TYR A 370 15.57 -10.54 -31.42
C TYR A 370 15.73 -11.94 -30.83
N GLU A 371 16.73 -12.68 -31.30
CA GLU A 371 16.93 -14.11 -31.00
C GLU A 371 17.40 -14.44 -29.56
N LYS A 372 17.63 -13.45 -28.68
CA LYS A 372 18.24 -13.68 -27.35
C LYS A 372 17.35 -13.22 -26.19
N PRO A 373 17.16 -14.05 -25.14
CA PRO A 373 16.42 -13.66 -23.95
C PRO A 373 17.12 -12.50 -23.24
N ARG A 374 16.37 -11.41 -22.99
CA ARG A 374 16.82 -10.25 -22.23
C ARG A 374 16.51 -10.45 -20.74
N HIS A 375 17.28 -9.76 -19.90
CA HIS A 375 17.26 -9.91 -18.44
C HIS A 375 17.17 -8.53 -17.76
N TYR A 376 16.31 -7.63 -18.26
CA TYR A 376 16.09 -6.31 -17.66
C TYR A 376 15.56 -6.41 -16.23
N PHE A 377 14.73 -7.41 -15.94
CA PHE A 377 14.27 -7.73 -14.59
C PHE A 377 15.45 -7.95 -13.63
N LEU A 378 16.42 -8.78 -14.00
CA LEU A 378 17.57 -9.08 -13.14
C LEU A 378 18.45 -7.85 -12.96
N ILE A 379 18.72 -7.12 -14.05
CA ILE A 379 19.55 -5.91 -14.03
C ILE A 379 18.96 -4.85 -13.09
N THR A 380 17.66 -4.58 -13.18
CA THR A 380 17.00 -3.60 -12.31
C THR A 380 16.87 -4.10 -10.88
N THR A 381 16.70 -5.41 -10.67
CA THR A 381 16.72 -5.99 -9.32
C THR A 381 18.09 -5.81 -8.66
N VAL A 382 19.18 -5.99 -9.39
CA VAL A 382 20.54 -5.70 -8.90
C VAL A 382 20.72 -4.20 -8.64
N ALA A 383 20.21 -3.35 -9.51
CA ALA A 383 20.23 -1.89 -9.33
C ALA A 383 19.45 -1.46 -8.06
N TYR A 384 18.33 -2.11 -7.76
CA TYR A 384 17.57 -1.92 -6.53
C TYR A 384 18.41 -2.27 -5.29
N CYS A 385 19.05 -3.45 -5.28
CA CYS A 385 19.96 -3.85 -4.20
C CYS A 385 21.11 -2.85 -4.02
N PHE A 386 21.70 -2.38 -5.12
CA PHE A 386 22.75 -1.36 -5.09
C PHE A 386 22.24 -0.03 -4.53
N GLY A 387 21.03 0.40 -4.90
CA GLY A 387 20.38 1.58 -4.32
C GLY A 387 20.18 1.46 -2.82
N LEU A 388 19.72 0.30 -2.31
CA LEU A 388 19.62 0.04 -0.87
C LEU A 388 20.98 0.04 -0.16
N MET A 389 22.04 -0.44 -0.81
CA MET A 389 23.38 -0.36 -0.23
C MET A 389 23.86 1.09 -0.11
N ILE A 390 23.58 1.93 -1.11
CA ILE A 390 23.88 3.36 -1.05
C ILE A 390 23.10 4.03 0.08
N THR A 391 21.78 3.77 0.21
CA THR A 391 20.98 4.37 1.30
C THR A 391 21.57 4.02 2.66
N MET A 392 21.97 2.76 2.86
CA MET A 392 22.58 2.31 4.10
C MET A 392 23.92 3.00 4.39
N GLY A 393 24.80 3.07 3.38
CA GLY A 393 26.09 3.76 3.51
C GLY A 393 25.92 5.23 3.86
N MET A 394 24.92 5.87 3.27
CA MET A 394 24.65 7.30 3.46
C MET A 394 23.99 7.60 4.81
N MET A 395 23.08 6.74 5.28
CA MET A 395 22.56 6.80 6.66
C MET A 395 23.67 6.61 7.71
N HIS A 396 24.62 5.70 7.47
CA HIS A 396 25.74 5.48 8.39
C HIS A 396 26.70 6.67 8.42
N PHE A 397 26.96 7.30 7.27
CA PHE A 397 27.82 8.48 7.18
C PHE A 397 27.16 9.72 7.80
N SER A 398 25.91 10.00 7.47
CA SER A 398 25.20 11.21 7.87
C SER A 398 24.60 11.17 9.27
N LYS A 399 24.50 9.99 9.90
CA LYS A 399 23.84 9.78 11.22
C LYS A 399 22.43 10.37 11.32
N ALA A 400 21.80 10.63 10.18
CA ALA A 400 20.46 11.18 10.03
C ALA A 400 19.65 10.26 9.12
N ALA A 401 18.35 10.13 9.40
CA ALA A 401 17.46 9.38 8.53
C ALA A 401 17.36 10.10 7.18
N GLN A 402 17.54 9.34 6.09
CA GLN A 402 17.44 9.86 4.74
C GLN A 402 16.31 9.15 3.99
N PRO A 403 15.65 9.84 3.06
CA PRO A 403 14.62 9.26 2.21
C PRO A 403 15.21 8.12 1.36
N ALA A 404 14.64 6.91 1.46
CA ALA A 404 15.18 5.75 0.75
C ALA A 404 14.97 5.85 -0.77
N LEU A 405 13.84 6.44 -1.20
CA LEU A 405 13.52 6.61 -2.62
C LEU A 405 14.49 7.55 -3.34
N LEU A 406 15.16 8.45 -2.61
CA LEU A 406 16.15 9.39 -3.14
C LEU A 406 17.25 8.67 -3.95
N TYR A 407 17.72 7.53 -3.45
CA TYR A 407 18.80 6.76 -4.08
C TYR A 407 18.27 5.58 -4.90
N LEU A 408 17.14 5.00 -4.49
CA LEU A 408 16.52 3.87 -5.18
C LEU A 408 15.97 4.26 -6.55
N VAL A 409 15.27 5.40 -6.66
CA VAL A 409 14.61 5.81 -7.91
C VAL A 409 15.60 6.02 -9.04
N PRO A 410 16.68 6.83 -8.87
CA PRO A 410 17.69 7.00 -9.92
C PRO A 410 18.32 5.67 -10.33
N ALA A 411 18.65 4.79 -9.37
CA ALA A 411 19.24 3.48 -9.69
C ALA A 411 18.28 2.61 -10.51
N CYS A 412 17.00 2.53 -10.11
CA CYS A 412 16.00 1.69 -10.76
C CYS A 412 15.58 2.19 -12.15
N VAL A 413 15.67 3.50 -12.43
CA VAL A 413 15.31 4.06 -13.74
C VAL A 413 16.51 4.18 -14.67
N LEU A 414 17.62 4.75 -14.19
CA LEU A 414 18.77 5.06 -15.03
C LEU A 414 19.50 3.79 -15.49
N VAL A 415 19.71 2.81 -14.61
CA VAL A 415 20.45 1.58 -14.96
C VAL A 415 19.80 0.81 -16.12
N PRO A 416 18.51 0.41 -16.07
CA PRO A 416 17.89 -0.28 -17.20
C PRO A 416 17.82 0.59 -18.46
N LEU A 417 17.61 1.90 -18.32
CA LEU A 417 17.57 2.81 -19.47
C LEU A 417 18.94 2.96 -20.14
N SER A 418 20.02 3.06 -19.37
CA SER A 418 21.39 3.05 -19.88
C SER A 418 21.72 1.74 -20.59
N VAL A 419 21.35 0.59 -20.01
CA VAL A 419 21.54 -0.71 -20.66
C VAL A 419 20.73 -0.83 -21.95
N ALA A 420 19.48 -0.35 -21.96
CA ALA A 420 18.66 -0.32 -23.17
C ALA A 420 19.25 0.63 -24.24
N GLY A 421 19.82 1.77 -23.83
CA GLY A 421 20.51 2.70 -24.71
C GLY A 421 21.74 2.07 -25.39
N ILE A 422 22.59 1.39 -24.61
CA ILE A 422 23.77 0.68 -25.12
C ILE A 422 23.38 -0.45 -26.09
N ARG A 423 22.21 -1.08 -25.87
CA ARG A 423 21.70 -2.16 -26.73
C ARG A 423 20.89 -1.67 -27.93
N GLY A 424 20.57 -0.39 -28.03
CA GLY A 424 19.70 0.17 -29.07
C GLY A 424 18.19 -0.09 -28.88
N GLU A 425 17.78 -0.64 -27.74
CA GLU A 425 16.38 -1.03 -27.42
C GLU A 425 15.64 0.06 -26.61
N ALA A 426 16.27 1.21 -26.38
CA ALA A 426 15.68 2.29 -25.57
C ALA A 426 14.34 2.80 -26.14
N TYR A 427 14.21 2.86 -27.47
CA TYR A 427 12.97 3.28 -28.11
C TYR A 427 11.82 2.29 -27.86
N ASP A 428 12.09 1.00 -28.00
CA ASP A 428 11.10 -0.06 -27.76
C ASP A 428 10.68 -0.10 -26.29
N MET A 429 11.63 0.08 -25.37
CA MET A 429 11.35 0.14 -23.94
C MET A 429 10.51 1.37 -23.57
N LEU A 430 10.84 2.55 -24.12
CA LEU A 430 10.07 3.78 -23.86
C LEU A 430 8.67 3.75 -24.48
N ASN A 431 8.48 3.05 -25.59
CA ASN A 431 7.18 2.89 -26.23
C ASN A 431 6.38 1.69 -25.73
N TYR A 432 6.94 0.90 -24.80
CA TYR A 432 6.23 -0.22 -24.21
C TYR A 432 4.95 0.23 -23.49
N CYS A 433 3.81 -0.29 -23.96
CA CYS A 433 2.50 0.15 -23.54
C CYS A 433 1.48 -1.00 -23.57
N GLU A 434 0.91 -1.30 -22.42
CA GLU A 434 -0.11 -2.33 -22.17
C GLU A 434 -1.54 -1.73 -22.09
N LYS A 435 -1.76 -0.50 -22.58
CA LYS A 435 -3.09 0.18 -22.53
C LYS A 435 -4.22 -0.62 -23.18
N HIS A 436 -3.90 -1.43 -24.17
CA HIS A 436 -4.85 -2.32 -24.85
C HIS A 436 -5.48 -3.39 -23.91
N LEU A 437 -4.93 -3.59 -22.72
CA LEU A 437 -5.46 -4.50 -21.70
C LEU A 437 -6.57 -3.89 -20.83
N ILE A 438 -6.80 -2.58 -20.98
CA ILE A 438 -7.64 -1.77 -20.10
C ILE A 438 -8.90 -1.32 -20.83
N GLU A 439 -8.79 -0.97 -22.11
CA GLU A 439 -9.89 -0.42 -22.89
C GLU A 439 -10.70 -1.52 -23.63
N LYS A 440 -12.04 -1.48 -23.53
CA LYS A 440 -12.89 -2.21 -24.49
C LYS A 440 -12.57 -1.66 -25.88
N LYS A 441 -12.16 -2.53 -26.79
CA LYS A 441 -12.12 -2.22 -28.22
C LYS A 441 -13.55 -1.93 -28.68
N ASN A 442 -14.02 -0.69 -28.55
CA ASN A 442 -15.21 -0.19 -29.23
C ASN A 442 -14.86 -0.12 -30.73
N GLN A 443 -14.76 -1.27 -31.38
CA GLN A 443 -14.88 -1.33 -32.83
C GLN A 443 -16.38 -1.36 -33.13
N PRO A 444 -16.93 -0.38 -33.86
CA PRO A 444 -18.24 -0.58 -34.46
C PRO A 444 -18.14 -1.82 -35.34
N LYS A 445 -19.04 -2.78 -35.13
CA LYS A 445 -19.27 -3.86 -36.09
C LYS A 445 -19.57 -3.17 -37.42
N LYS A 446 -18.62 -3.15 -38.36
CA LYS A 446 -18.96 -2.89 -39.75
C LYS A 446 -19.94 -3.98 -40.14
N SER A 447 -21.20 -3.59 -40.32
CA SER A 447 -22.21 -4.39 -41.00
C SER A 447 -21.63 -4.82 -42.34
N LYS A 448 -21.18 -6.08 -42.40
CA LYS A 448 -21.23 -6.85 -43.63
C LYS A 448 -22.66 -7.33 -43.71
N ASP A 449 -23.49 -6.62 -44.46
CA ASP A 449 -24.64 -7.16 -45.20
C ASP A 449 -25.31 -6.00 -45.92
N GLU A 450 -24.83 -5.72 -47.14
CA GLU A 450 -25.63 -5.24 -48.27
C GLU A 450 -24.77 -5.36 -49.53
N LYS A 451 -24.57 -6.61 -49.95
CA LYS A 451 -24.25 -6.97 -51.32
C LYS A 451 -24.59 -8.45 -51.51
N LYS A 452 -25.87 -8.71 -51.75
CA LYS A 452 -26.39 -9.80 -52.61
C LYS A 452 -27.91 -9.91 -52.47
N THR A 453 -28.59 -9.57 -53.57
CA THR A 453 -29.88 -10.00 -54.14
C THR A 453 -30.39 -8.77 -54.89
N ASP A 454 -30.07 -8.68 -56.17
CA ASP A 454 -30.88 -9.18 -57.31
C ASP A 454 -31.99 -8.19 -57.67
#